data_AF-A0A0R1P102-F1
#
_entry.id   AF-A0A0R1P102-F1
#
_cell.length_a   1.000
_cell.length_b   1.000
_cell.length_c   1.000
_cell.angle_alpha   90.00
_cell.angle_beta   90.00
_cell.angle_gamma   90.00
#
_symmetry.space_group_name_H-M   'P 1'
#
loop_
_entity.id
_entity.type
_entity.pdbx_description
1 polymer ?
#
loop_
_entity_poly.entity_id
_entity_poly.type
_entity_poly.pdbx_seq_one_letter_code
_entity_poly.pdbx_strand_id
1 'polypeptide(L)'
;MQRSAQLIALTVMTTALGIIASDYNVKADATEPTTQTVQVTTNTNQSYDLYSNQLVNIHNDVRYGEQSIYLPAGFTLQNITNVDDSASAQALQNQVKKPGLENNNYMSNQQAAQEQIEINNLTNDQVTQMNQYALGLVNQVRYELGVEPFGQNQGSINAVKGMALQYQDKNESLLNGSWHDASILQNHSENISSFQIYDDHIAGLGFKSFAAAKGKDFEDDHSVPLFSVETMDDLRAMIYYGVMGMLFYDAHDTFGHAKNFLTYYQPVKNMGVYPSIVAQTNHSGRYSNGQQFDFQVADVDMHFIWANQDTNSHWQNNGGKWSYIFVTKTGNGDGQETTNQANATGIQHINGNTYYFDNSGVMQTGWQLLNNHWYYFQDSGAAATGWQWINGHWYFFNNAGVADTSWGKVNQRWYFFDPINAWANYGWQYLSGVWYYFDPTNAWMQTSWQSINHYWYYFATDSGKMMTGIVPINNDWYYLDSNGAMQVGWWNINGHWYLFNQDGSGVKNWYRSAAGNWYFFNQYGYAQTGWYQTAAGNWYYFDPYNAWAQKGWFWSGANWYYFDPINAWALKGLSMLKW
;
A
#
# COMPACT_ATOMS: atom_id res chain seq x y z
N MET A 1 -19.11 26.67 39.96
CA MET A 1 -20.24 25.72 40.02
C MET A 1 -20.82 25.62 38.63
N GLN A 2 -20.83 24.38 38.10
CA GLN A 2 -21.54 23.87 36.92
C GLN A 2 -21.54 24.72 35.63
N ARG A 3 -20.57 24.42 34.75
CA ARG A 3 -20.84 24.42 33.30
C ARG A 3 -21.75 23.23 33.03
N SER A 4 -23.03 23.51 32.80
CA SER A 4 -24.02 22.53 32.35
C SER A 4 -23.62 22.04 30.95
N ALA A 5 -23.33 20.74 30.88
CA ALA A 5 -23.26 19.98 29.65
C ALA A 5 -24.59 20.11 28.91
N GLN A 6 -24.58 20.83 27.79
CA GLN A 6 -25.57 20.62 26.75
C GLN A 6 -25.10 19.40 25.95
N LEU A 7 -25.45 18.20 26.45
CA LEU A 7 -25.70 17.06 25.57
C LEU A 7 -26.84 17.51 24.65
N ILE A 8 -26.50 17.93 23.43
CA ILE A 8 -27.47 18.22 22.39
C ILE A 8 -27.74 16.90 21.66
N ALA A 9 -29.03 16.71 21.44
CA ALA A 9 -29.71 15.60 20.79
C ALA A 9 -28.94 14.86 19.70
N LEU A 10 -29.11 13.54 19.71
CA LEU A 10 -28.95 12.66 18.56
C LEU A 10 -29.96 13.12 17.48
N THR A 11 -29.59 14.12 16.69
CA THR A 11 -30.32 14.51 15.49
C THR A 11 -29.74 13.67 14.36
N VAL A 12 -30.58 12.91 13.65
CA VAL A 12 -30.25 12.39 12.32
C VAL A 12 -29.83 13.59 11.48
N MET A 13 -28.53 13.77 11.27
CA MET A 13 -28.03 14.72 10.28
C MET A 13 -27.89 13.93 8.99
N THR A 14 -28.88 14.12 8.12
CA THR A 14 -28.75 13.89 6.69
C THR A 14 -28.23 15.19 6.09
N THR A 15 -27.06 15.13 5.48
CA THR A 15 -26.49 16.23 4.71
C THR A 15 -26.55 15.83 3.23
N ALA A 16 -27.07 16.71 2.36
CA ALA A 16 -27.33 16.42 0.96
C ALA A 16 -26.57 17.30 -0.05
N LEU A 17 -25.92 16.69 -1.04
CA LEU A 17 -25.35 17.35 -2.21
C LEU A 17 -25.92 16.76 -3.50
N GLY A 18 -26.80 17.52 -4.15
CA GLY A 18 -27.35 17.21 -5.47
C GLY A 18 -26.69 18.06 -6.54
N ILE A 19 -26.06 17.41 -7.53
CA ILE A 19 -25.71 18.07 -8.79
C ILE A 19 -26.85 17.76 -9.75
N ILE A 20 -27.77 18.72 -9.92
CA ILE A 20 -28.86 18.63 -10.89
C ILE A 20 -28.29 19.08 -12.24
N ALA A 21 -28.26 18.19 -13.23
CA ALA A 21 -27.93 18.57 -14.60
C ALA A 21 -29.17 19.24 -15.22
N SER A 22 -29.33 20.56 -15.06
CA SER A 22 -30.51 21.28 -15.55
C SER A 22 -30.57 21.35 -17.08
N ASP A 23 -29.42 21.29 -17.75
CA ASP A 23 -29.29 21.35 -19.21
C ASP A 23 -28.24 20.35 -19.73
N TYR A 24 -28.68 19.19 -20.21
CA TYR A 24 -27.77 18.19 -20.80
C TYR A 24 -27.18 18.70 -22.12
N ASN A 25 -25.85 18.68 -22.25
CA ASN A 25 -25.15 19.04 -23.48
C ASN A 25 -25.14 17.85 -24.47
N VAL A 26 -26.32 17.42 -24.92
CA VAL A 26 -26.48 16.26 -25.81
C VAL A 26 -26.32 16.71 -27.27
N LYS A 27 -25.10 16.60 -27.81
CA LYS A 27 -24.89 16.64 -29.26
C LYS A 27 -25.00 15.21 -29.80
N ALA A 28 -26.19 14.83 -30.26
CA ALA A 28 -26.37 13.56 -30.95
C ALA A 28 -25.87 13.70 -32.39
N ASP A 29 -24.56 13.49 -32.57
CA ASP A 29 -23.93 13.27 -33.87
C ASP A 29 -23.10 11.99 -33.84
N ALA A 30 -23.43 11.09 -34.77
CA ALA A 30 -22.78 9.80 -34.94
C ALA A 30 -21.28 9.97 -35.23
N THR A 31 -20.44 9.32 -34.44
CA THR A 31 -19.15 8.85 -34.95
C THR A 31 -19.36 7.43 -35.45
N GLU A 32 -19.00 7.18 -36.72
CA GLU A 32 -19.11 5.85 -37.31
C GLU A 32 -18.35 4.81 -36.48
N PRO A 33 -18.82 3.55 -36.44
CA PRO A 33 -18.19 2.49 -35.66
C PRO A 33 -16.82 2.21 -36.24
N THR A 34 -15.75 2.69 -35.58
CA THR A 34 -14.42 2.19 -35.88
C THR A 34 -14.35 0.75 -35.36
N THR A 35 -14.38 -0.19 -36.30
CA THR A 35 -14.11 -1.60 -36.04
C THR A 35 -12.65 -1.72 -35.62
N GLN A 36 -12.35 -1.53 -34.34
CA GLN A 36 -11.08 -2.00 -33.79
C GLN A 36 -11.17 -3.52 -33.70
N THR A 37 -10.64 -4.18 -34.74
CA THR A 37 -10.28 -5.58 -34.68
C THR A 37 -9.20 -5.72 -33.61
N VAL A 38 -9.61 -6.14 -32.41
CA VAL A 38 -8.69 -6.58 -31.37
C VAL A 38 -7.96 -7.80 -31.94
N GLN A 39 -6.70 -7.62 -32.32
CA GLN A 39 -5.80 -8.73 -32.56
C GLN A 39 -5.63 -9.47 -31.24
N VAL A 40 -6.29 -10.63 -31.15
CA VAL A 40 -6.10 -11.58 -30.07
C VAL A 40 -4.65 -12.08 -30.16
N THR A 41 -3.78 -11.47 -29.36
CA THR A 41 -2.46 -12.03 -29.11
C THR A 41 -2.61 -12.97 -27.92
N THR A 42 -2.76 -14.27 -28.19
CA THR A 42 -2.68 -15.30 -27.16
C THR A 42 -1.25 -15.35 -26.63
N ASN A 43 -1.00 -14.70 -25.50
CA ASN A 43 0.16 -15.01 -24.67
C ASN A 43 -0.31 -15.89 -23.51
N THR A 44 -0.14 -17.19 -23.71
CA THR A 44 -0.22 -18.21 -22.68
C THR A 44 0.90 -18.04 -21.65
N ASN A 45 0.53 -18.27 -20.39
CA ASN A 45 1.35 -18.39 -19.18
C ASN A 45 1.71 -17.08 -18.47
N GLN A 46 0.87 -16.67 -17.51
CA GLN A 46 1.21 -16.74 -16.08
C GLN A 46 -0.10 -16.89 -15.27
N SER A 47 -0.10 -17.87 -14.37
CA SER A 47 -1.18 -18.23 -13.45
C SER A 47 -1.41 -17.14 -12.41
N TYR A 48 -2.63 -16.60 -12.35
CA TYR A 48 -3.06 -15.67 -11.30
C TYR A 48 -3.84 -16.43 -10.23
N ASP A 49 -3.30 -16.38 -9.01
CA ASP A 49 -3.95 -16.81 -7.78
C ASP A 49 -5.17 -15.92 -7.47
N LEU A 50 -6.20 -16.59 -6.96
CA LEU A 50 -7.57 -16.13 -6.81
C LEU A 50 -7.76 -15.18 -5.62
N TYR A 51 -8.62 -14.20 -5.87
CA TYR A 51 -9.22 -13.25 -4.94
C TYR A 51 -9.85 -13.92 -3.71
N SER A 52 -9.61 -13.34 -2.54
CA SER A 52 -10.51 -13.48 -1.39
C SER A 52 -10.27 -12.44 -0.28
N ASN A 53 -11.36 -11.96 0.30
CA ASN A 53 -11.54 -11.65 1.73
C ASN A 53 -10.35 -11.04 2.50
N GLN A 54 -9.88 -9.87 2.07
CA GLN A 54 -9.09 -8.98 2.94
C GLN A 54 -10.01 -7.96 3.61
N LEU A 55 -9.98 -7.89 4.94
CA LEU A 55 -10.15 -6.60 5.59
C LEU A 55 -8.87 -5.80 5.39
N VAL A 56 -9.03 -4.62 4.82
CA VAL A 56 -7.96 -3.63 4.75
C VAL A 56 -7.85 -2.96 6.13
N ASN A 57 -7.01 -3.50 7.01
CA ASN A 57 -6.45 -2.75 8.13
C ASN A 57 -5.33 -1.87 7.57
N ILE A 58 -5.67 -0.67 7.10
CA ILE A 58 -4.72 0.37 6.66
C ILE A 58 -3.97 0.86 7.91
N HIS A 59 -2.93 0.16 8.34
CA HIS A 59 -2.04 0.72 9.36
C HIS A 59 -0.56 0.37 9.22
N ASN A 60 -0.09 -0.25 8.13
CA ASN A 60 1.35 -0.31 7.83
C ASN A 60 1.74 -0.60 6.37
N ASP A 61 0.81 -0.47 5.42
CA ASP A 61 1.14 -0.55 3.99
C ASP A 61 0.69 0.75 3.32
N VAL A 62 1.46 1.83 3.49
CA VAL A 62 1.24 3.06 2.72
C VAL A 62 1.81 2.83 1.32
N ARG A 63 1.13 2.00 0.54
CA ARG A 63 0.83 2.38 -0.83
C ARG A 63 -0.51 3.11 -0.74
N TYR A 64 -0.46 4.43 -0.88
CA TYR A 64 -1.63 5.27 -1.14
C TYR A 64 -2.56 4.54 -2.11
N GLY A 65 -3.87 4.63 -1.88
CA GLY A 65 -4.89 3.95 -2.69
C GLY A 65 -4.69 4.16 -4.19
N GLU A 66 -5.39 3.37 -5.01
CA GLU A 66 -5.34 3.51 -6.47
C GLU A 66 -5.59 4.95 -6.96
N GLN A 67 -6.26 5.79 -6.16
CA GLN A 67 -6.39 7.24 -6.34
C GLN A 67 -5.58 8.01 -5.29
N SER A 68 -5.07 9.19 -5.67
CA SER A 68 -4.44 10.14 -4.74
C SER A 68 -5.25 11.43 -4.66
N ILE A 69 -5.74 11.77 -3.47
CA ILE A 69 -6.53 12.99 -3.24
C ILE A 69 -5.60 14.13 -2.81
N TYR A 70 -5.52 15.17 -3.63
CA TYR A 70 -4.86 16.43 -3.35
C TYR A 70 -5.75 17.32 -2.48
N LEU A 71 -5.24 17.75 -1.31
CA LEU A 71 -5.93 18.71 -0.45
C LEU A 71 -5.58 20.14 -0.86
N PRO A 72 -6.55 20.95 -1.32
CA PRO A 72 -6.29 22.32 -1.72
C PRO A 72 -5.85 23.19 -0.52
N ALA A 73 -5.01 24.19 -0.80
CA ALA A 73 -4.52 25.09 0.24
C ALA A 73 -5.69 25.76 0.97
N GLY A 74 -5.68 25.70 2.31
CA GLY A 74 -6.77 26.20 3.15
C GLY A 74 -7.81 25.14 3.54
N PHE A 75 -7.80 23.96 2.94
CA PHE A 75 -8.59 22.83 3.38
C PHE A 75 -7.91 22.13 4.56
N THR A 76 -8.08 22.70 5.76
CA THR A 76 -7.54 22.16 7.01
C THR A 76 -8.67 21.81 7.96
N LEU A 77 -8.43 20.88 8.89
CA LEU A 77 -9.43 20.50 9.88
C LEU A 77 -9.96 21.73 10.65
N GLN A 78 -9.07 22.65 11.04
CA GLN A 78 -9.43 23.89 11.72
C GLN A 78 -10.35 24.78 10.88
N ASN A 79 -10.02 24.99 9.60
CA ASN A 79 -10.82 25.85 8.73
C ASN A 79 -12.20 25.25 8.47
N ILE A 80 -12.29 23.93 8.32
CA ILE A 80 -13.56 23.20 8.13
C ILE A 80 -14.41 23.28 9.40
N THR A 81 -13.82 23.06 10.59
CA THR A 81 -14.55 23.17 11.87
C THR A 81 -15.03 24.59 12.18
N ASN A 82 -14.35 25.60 11.64
CA ASN A 82 -14.66 27.01 11.88
C ASN A 82 -15.74 27.57 10.94
N VAL A 83 -16.20 26.81 9.94
CA VAL A 83 -17.37 27.20 9.15
C VAL A 83 -18.60 27.11 10.06
N ASP A 84 -19.22 28.24 10.38
CA ASP A 84 -20.37 28.32 11.29
C ASP A 84 -21.60 28.99 10.64
N ASP A 85 -21.44 29.58 9.46
CA ASP A 85 -22.49 30.23 8.70
C ASP A 85 -22.27 30.13 7.18
N SER A 86 -23.25 30.58 6.39
CA SER A 86 -23.17 30.55 4.93
C SER A 86 -22.06 31.44 4.36
N ALA A 87 -21.66 32.52 5.06
CA ALA A 87 -20.65 33.45 4.58
C ALA A 87 -19.24 32.86 4.69
N SER A 88 -18.92 32.27 5.84
CA SER A 88 -17.69 31.50 6.08
C SER A 88 -17.62 30.27 5.19
N ALA A 89 -18.75 29.59 4.96
CA ALA A 89 -18.83 28.46 4.03
C ALA A 89 -18.50 28.88 2.59
N GLN A 90 -19.12 29.95 2.08
CA GLN A 90 -18.83 30.46 0.74
C GLN A 90 -17.37 30.91 0.62
N ALA A 91 -16.81 31.55 1.65
CA ALA A 91 -15.42 31.98 1.66
C ALA A 91 -14.45 30.79 1.54
N LEU A 92 -14.68 29.72 2.31
CA LEU A 92 -13.87 28.49 2.21
C LEU A 92 -14.03 27.85 0.83
N GLN A 93 -15.28 27.68 0.35
CA GLN A 93 -15.54 27.07 -0.96
C GLN A 93 -14.89 27.83 -2.12
N ASN A 94 -14.92 29.16 -2.11
CA ASN A 94 -14.25 29.98 -3.13
C ASN A 94 -12.74 29.70 -3.22
N GLN A 95 -12.13 29.27 -2.11
CA GLN A 95 -10.71 28.91 -2.06
C GLN A 95 -10.48 27.44 -2.46
N VAL A 96 -11.34 26.51 -2.04
CA VAL A 96 -11.07 25.06 -2.13
C VAL A 96 -11.76 24.36 -3.30
N LYS A 97 -12.91 24.84 -3.79
CA LYS A 97 -13.74 24.15 -4.80
C LYS A 97 -12.97 23.85 -6.08
N LYS A 98 -12.52 24.91 -6.77
CA LYS A 98 -11.85 24.78 -8.06
C LYS A 98 -10.59 23.90 -7.98
N PRO A 99 -9.60 24.17 -7.09
CA PRO A 99 -8.43 23.30 -6.99
C PRO A 99 -8.75 21.92 -6.42
N GLY A 100 -9.78 21.78 -5.58
CA GLY A 100 -10.22 20.51 -5.01
C GLY A 100 -10.95 19.61 -6.00
N LEU A 101 -11.54 20.16 -7.08
CA LEU A 101 -12.14 19.40 -8.17
C LEU A 101 -11.14 19.23 -9.33
N GLU A 102 -10.57 20.31 -9.87
CA GLU A 102 -9.74 20.26 -11.09
C GLU A 102 -8.40 19.51 -10.91
N ASN A 103 -7.78 19.57 -9.72
CA ASN A 103 -6.54 18.85 -9.47
C ASN A 103 -6.77 17.39 -9.05
N ASN A 104 -8.01 17.03 -8.73
CA ASN A 104 -8.43 15.71 -8.32
C ASN A 104 -9.22 15.06 -9.47
N ASN A 105 -8.51 14.55 -10.47
CA ASN A 105 -9.14 13.78 -11.54
C ASN A 105 -9.05 12.28 -11.27
N TYR A 106 -10.17 11.58 -11.48
CA TYR A 106 -10.21 10.13 -11.41
C TYR A 106 -9.22 9.51 -12.42
N MET A 107 -8.43 8.54 -11.94
CA MET A 107 -7.53 7.73 -12.74
C MET A 107 -8.14 6.36 -12.99
N SER A 108 -8.49 6.06 -14.23
CA SER A 108 -9.11 4.77 -14.61
C SER A 108 -8.26 3.56 -14.20
N ASN A 109 -8.92 2.54 -13.68
CA ASN A 109 -8.35 1.24 -13.35
C ASN A 109 -8.67 0.22 -14.46
N GLN A 110 -7.62 -0.32 -15.08
CA GLN A 110 -7.76 -1.23 -16.24
C GLN A 110 -8.52 -2.52 -15.94
N GLN A 111 -8.44 -3.04 -14.70
CA GLN A 111 -9.14 -4.25 -14.31
C GLN A 111 -10.61 -3.95 -14.00
N ALA A 112 -10.88 -2.88 -13.25
CA ALA A 112 -12.25 -2.44 -12.97
C ALA A 112 -13.00 -2.08 -14.26
N ALA A 113 -12.28 -1.58 -15.28
CA ALA A 113 -12.85 -1.24 -16.59
C ALA A 113 -13.26 -2.48 -17.41
N GLN A 114 -12.78 -3.66 -17.03
CA GLN A 114 -13.17 -4.94 -17.65
C GLN A 114 -14.30 -5.64 -16.88
N GLU A 115 -14.63 -5.18 -15.68
CA GLU A 115 -15.68 -5.75 -14.83
C GLU A 115 -17.01 -5.02 -15.06
N GLN A 116 -17.91 -5.65 -15.82
CA GLN A 116 -19.25 -5.13 -16.10
C GLN A 116 -20.14 -5.17 -14.86
N ILE A 117 -20.99 -4.16 -14.71
CA ILE A 117 -21.96 -4.07 -13.62
C ILE A 117 -23.35 -3.74 -14.13
N GLU A 118 -24.35 -4.18 -13.38
CA GLU A 118 -25.70 -3.62 -13.42
C GLU A 118 -25.86 -2.83 -12.12
N ILE A 119 -25.86 -1.50 -12.18
CA ILE A 119 -25.81 -0.67 -10.97
C ILE A 119 -27.04 -0.86 -10.06
N ASN A 120 -28.18 -1.23 -10.65
CA ASN A 120 -29.41 -1.62 -9.94
C ASN A 120 -29.40 -3.05 -9.37
N ASN A 121 -28.35 -3.83 -9.67
CA ASN A 121 -28.26 -5.24 -9.32
C ASN A 121 -26.80 -5.69 -9.09
N LEU A 122 -26.09 -4.99 -8.21
CA LEU A 122 -24.70 -5.31 -7.86
C LEU A 122 -24.59 -6.67 -7.13
N THR A 123 -23.61 -7.48 -7.55
CA THR A 123 -23.24 -8.73 -6.86
C THR A 123 -22.60 -8.45 -5.50
N ASN A 124 -22.60 -9.42 -4.58
CA ASN A 124 -21.99 -9.25 -3.26
C ASN A 124 -20.50 -8.85 -3.32
N ASP A 125 -19.76 -9.38 -4.29
CA ASP A 125 -18.35 -9.05 -4.50
C ASP A 125 -18.20 -7.60 -4.98
N GLN A 126 -19.01 -7.16 -5.94
CA GLN A 126 -19.03 -5.76 -6.42
C GLN A 126 -19.41 -4.78 -5.31
N VAL A 127 -20.40 -5.14 -4.48
CA VAL A 127 -20.79 -4.35 -3.30
C VAL A 127 -19.62 -4.22 -2.32
N THR A 128 -18.87 -5.30 -2.10
CA THR A 128 -17.69 -5.30 -1.22
C THR A 128 -16.59 -4.42 -1.80
N GLN A 129 -16.26 -4.58 -3.09
CA GLN A 129 -15.25 -3.77 -3.78
C GLN A 129 -15.60 -2.27 -3.73
N MET A 130 -16.84 -1.92 -4.02
CA MET A 130 -17.37 -0.56 -3.97
C MET A 130 -17.19 0.06 -2.58
N ASN A 131 -17.56 -0.70 -1.54
CA ASN A 131 -17.45 -0.26 -0.15
C ASN A 131 -16.02 -0.06 0.32
N GLN A 132 -15.11 -0.97 -0.05
CA GLN A 132 -13.68 -0.86 0.25
C GLN A 132 -13.06 0.36 -0.44
N TYR A 133 -13.41 0.58 -1.71
CA TYR A 133 -12.95 1.73 -2.48
C TYR A 133 -13.41 3.05 -1.84
N ALA A 134 -14.70 3.19 -1.54
CA ALA A 134 -15.28 4.38 -0.93
C ALA A 134 -14.66 4.68 0.45
N LEU A 135 -14.51 3.67 1.30
CA LEU A 135 -13.86 3.80 2.61
C LEU A 135 -12.40 4.24 2.47
N GLY A 136 -11.67 3.68 1.51
CA GLY A 136 -10.28 4.03 1.21
C GLY A 136 -10.10 5.51 0.89
N LEU A 137 -10.98 6.08 0.05
CA LEU A 137 -10.96 7.51 -0.29
C LEU A 137 -11.15 8.39 0.94
N VAL A 138 -12.19 8.11 1.75
CA VAL A 138 -12.50 8.91 2.94
C VAL A 138 -11.37 8.80 3.97
N ASN A 139 -10.85 7.59 4.20
CA ASN A 139 -9.77 7.37 5.15
C ASN A 139 -8.43 7.96 4.71
N GLN A 140 -8.17 8.08 3.40
CA GLN A 140 -7.02 8.81 2.90
C GLN A 140 -7.05 10.28 3.33
N VAL A 141 -8.17 10.97 3.12
CA VAL A 141 -8.31 12.39 3.52
C VAL A 141 -8.20 12.55 5.03
N ARG A 142 -8.81 11.63 5.80
CA ARG A 142 -8.70 11.62 7.26
C ARG A 142 -7.25 11.46 7.71
N TYR A 143 -6.51 10.55 7.10
CA TYR A 143 -5.09 10.33 7.40
C TYR A 143 -4.25 11.59 7.13
N GLU A 144 -4.41 12.22 5.96
CA GLU A 144 -3.70 13.46 5.61
C GLU A 144 -4.00 14.62 6.58
N LEU A 145 -5.18 14.61 7.20
CA LEU A 145 -5.60 15.60 8.19
C LEU A 145 -5.36 15.16 9.65
N GLY A 146 -4.70 14.02 9.88
CA GLY A 146 -4.37 13.53 11.22
C GLY A 146 -5.58 13.02 12.03
N VAL A 147 -6.61 12.54 11.35
CA VAL A 147 -7.86 12.02 11.94
C VAL A 147 -7.85 10.48 11.87
N GLU A 148 -8.31 9.82 12.94
CA GLU A 148 -8.41 8.35 12.98
C GLU A 148 -9.26 7.79 11.83
N PRO A 149 -8.92 6.66 11.21
CA PRO A 149 -9.73 6.07 10.14
C PRO A 149 -11.08 5.56 10.65
N PHE A 150 -12.08 5.55 9.77
CA PHE A 150 -13.31 4.78 9.94
C PHE A 150 -13.07 3.29 9.68
N GLY A 151 -13.86 2.46 10.35
CA GLY A 151 -13.93 1.02 10.11
C GLY A 151 -15.01 0.64 9.11
N GLN A 152 -15.04 -0.62 8.72
CA GLN A 152 -16.11 -1.21 7.92
C GLN A 152 -16.16 -2.71 8.21
N ASN A 153 -17.37 -3.27 8.23
CA ASN A 153 -17.60 -4.71 8.33
C ASN A 153 -18.82 -5.10 7.49
N GLN A 154 -19.00 -6.39 7.22
CA GLN A 154 -20.12 -6.88 6.40
C GLN A 154 -21.49 -6.42 6.94
N GLY A 155 -21.58 -6.26 8.25
CA GLY A 155 -22.76 -5.75 8.91
C GLY A 155 -23.13 -4.31 8.58
N SER A 156 -22.16 -3.41 8.62
CA SER A 156 -22.37 -2.03 8.20
C SER A 156 -22.78 -1.99 6.73
N ILE A 157 -22.09 -2.73 5.87
CA ILE A 157 -22.43 -2.83 4.43
C ILE A 157 -23.87 -3.30 4.21
N ASN A 158 -24.29 -4.38 4.88
CA ASN A 158 -25.63 -4.93 4.75
C ASN A 158 -26.71 -3.98 5.28
N ALA A 159 -26.44 -3.30 6.41
CA ALA A 159 -27.35 -2.32 6.98
C ALA A 159 -27.57 -1.15 6.02
N VAL A 160 -26.49 -0.59 5.47
CA VAL A 160 -26.56 0.51 4.51
C VAL A 160 -27.26 0.08 3.21
N LYS A 161 -26.95 -1.11 2.68
CA LYS A 161 -27.67 -1.68 1.53
C LYS A 161 -29.17 -1.77 1.79
N GLY A 162 -29.58 -2.25 2.97
CA GLY A 162 -31.00 -2.34 3.35
C GLY A 162 -31.70 -0.99 3.49
N MET A 163 -30.99 0.06 3.93
CA MET A 163 -31.53 1.43 3.99
C MET A 163 -31.67 2.03 2.59
N ALA A 164 -30.63 1.95 1.75
CA ALA A 164 -30.65 2.44 0.38
C ALA A 164 -31.77 1.81 -0.47
N LEU A 165 -31.98 0.50 -0.34
CA LEU A 165 -33.07 -0.18 -1.05
C LEU A 165 -34.47 0.29 -0.58
N GLN A 166 -34.63 0.68 0.68
CA GLN A 166 -35.90 1.26 1.15
C GLN A 166 -36.18 2.64 0.54
N TYR A 167 -35.14 3.47 0.34
CA TYR A 167 -35.29 4.74 -0.38
C TYR A 167 -35.70 4.51 -1.84
N GLN A 168 -35.06 3.53 -2.48
CA GLN A 168 -35.41 3.09 -3.83
C GLN A 168 -36.86 2.59 -3.92
N ASP A 169 -37.31 1.74 -2.98
CA ASP A 169 -38.68 1.22 -2.95
C ASP A 169 -39.74 2.32 -2.74
N LYS A 170 -39.38 3.38 -2.00
CA LYS A 170 -40.23 4.57 -1.84
C LYS A 170 -40.13 5.56 -2.99
N ASN A 171 -39.25 5.30 -3.96
CA ASN A 171 -38.93 6.20 -5.07
C ASN A 171 -38.51 7.61 -4.56
N GLU A 172 -37.73 7.64 -3.48
CA GLU A 172 -37.20 8.85 -2.86
C GLU A 172 -35.82 9.20 -3.42
N SER A 173 -35.70 10.42 -3.96
CA SER A 173 -34.46 10.98 -4.52
C SER A 173 -34.26 12.39 -3.99
N LEU A 174 -33.01 12.75 -3.68
CA LEU A 174 -32.68 14.18 -3.51
C LEU A 174 -32.95 14.99 -4.79
N LEU A 175 -32.79 14.37 -5.96
CA LEU A 175 -32.97 15.02 -7.26
C LEU A 175 -34.45 15.20 -7.65
N ASN A 176 -35.38 14.50 -6.97
CA ASN A 176 -36.83 14.69 -7.12
C ASN A 176 -37.39 15.83 -6.25
N GLY A 177 -36.52 16.63 -5.62
CA GLY A 177 -36.92 17.77 -4.78
C GLY A 177 -37.60 17.38 -3.46
N SER A 178 -37.53 16.10 -3.09
CA SER A 178 -38.04 15.58 -1.82
C SER A 178 -36.87 15.23 -0.89
N TRP A 179 -37.04 15.49 0.41
CA TRP A 179 -36.10 15.00 1.41
C TRP A 179 -36.33 13.50 1.64
N HIS A 180 -35.25 12.77 1.85
CA HIS A 180 -35.29 11.37 2.28
C HIS A 180 -36.02 11.21 3.62
N ASP A 181 -36.84 10.17 3.73
CA ASP A 181 -37.54 9.81 4.95
C ASP A 181 -36.54 9.38 6.03
N ALA A 182 -36.29 10.30 6.98
CA ALA A 182 -35.38 10.10 8.09
C ALA A 182 -35.69 8.88 8.97
N SER A 183 -36.90 8.30 8.89
CA SER A 183 -37.22 7.05 9.59
C SER A 183 -36.45 5.84 9.04
N ILE A 184 -36.06 5.86 7.76
CA ILE A 184 -35.24 4.81 7.12
C ILE A 184 -33.83 4.77 7.73
N LEU A 185 -33.27 5.93 8.10
CA LEU A 185 -31.94 6.01 8.70
C LEU A 185 -31.86 5.43 10.10
N GLN A 186 -33.00 5.21 10.79
CA GLN A 186 -33.02 4.59 12.11
C GLN A 186 -32.06 5.24 13.13
N ASN A 187 -31.96 6.57 13.10
CA ASN A 187 -31.05 7.37 13.93
C ASN A 187 -29.55 7.32 13.54
N HIS A 188 -29.20 6.74 12.40
CA HIS A 188 -27.85 6.85 11.83
C HIS A 188 -27.68 8.18 11.09
N SER A 189 -26.43 8.64 10.98
CA SER A 189 -26.10 9.80 10.15
C SER A 189 -25.74 9.36 8.74
N GLU A 190 -25.96 10.27 7.80
CA GLU A 190 -25.77 10.03 6.38
C GLU A 190 -25.09 11.22 5.71
N ASN A 191 -24.10 10.90 4.90
CA ASN A 191 -23.63 11.74 3.81
C ASN A 191 -24.19 11.16 2.51
N ILE A 192 -24.69 12.00 1.62
CA ILE A 192 -25.23 11.53 0.36
C ILE A 192 -24.81 12.44 -0.80
N SER A 193 -24.39 11.81 -1.89
CA SER A 193 -24.11 12.48 -3.16
C SER A 193 -25.03 11.94 -4.24
N SER A 194 -25.62 12.83 -5.03
CA SER A 194 -26.59 12.45 -6.07
C SER A 194 -26.14 12.84 -7.47
N PHE A 195 -26.33 11.91 -8.43
CA PHE A 195 -26.01 12.09 -9.85
C PHE A 195 -27.13 11.55 -10.74
N GLN A 196 -27.28 12.12 -11.93
CA GLN A 196 -28.10 11.52 -12.99
C GLN A 196 -27.20 10.73 -13.94
N ILE A 197 -27.58 9.49 -14.25
CA ILE A 197 -26.86 8.62 -15.18
C ILE A 197 -27.76 8.19 -16.34
N TYR A 198 -27.15 7.93 -17.48
CA TYR A 198 -27.81 7.42 -18.67
C TYR A 198 -28.21 5.94 -18.51
N ASP A 199 -29.47 5.61 -18.84
CA ASP A 199 -30.04 4.28 -18.56
C ASP A 199 -30.68 3.58 -19.79
N ASP A 200 -30.94 4.28 -20.90
CA ASP A 200 -31.81 3.78 -22.00
C ASP A 200 -31.07 3.27 -23.26
N HIS A 201 -29.73 3.17 -23.23
CA HIS A 201 -28.84 2.70 -24.34
C HIS A 201 -29.38 2.87 -25.79
N ILE A 202 -29.76 4.09 -26.15
CA ILE A 202 -30.21 4.50 -27.48
C ILE A 202 -29.02 4.49 -28.44
N ALA A 203 -29.13 3.64 -29.47
CA ALA A 203 -28.11 3.52 -30.50
C ALA A 203 -27.81 4.88 -31.17
N GLY A 204 -26.53 5.27 -31.17
CA GLY A 204 -26.05 6.51 -31.79
C GLY A 204 -26.08 7.74 -30.87
N LEU A 205 -26.53 7.61 -29.61
CA LEU A 205 -26.39 8.67 -28.62
C LEU A 205 -24.94 8.71 -28.09
N GLY A 206 -24.27 9.86 -28.21
CA GLY A 206 -22.95 10.06 -27.62
C GLY A 206 -23.05 10.33 -26.12
N PHE A 207 -22.77 9.32 -25.31
CA PHE A 207 -22.60 9.45 -23.86
C PHE A 207 -21.14 9.18 -23.47
N LYS A 208 -20.71 9.68 -22.32
CA LYS A 208 -19.38 9.39 -21.76
C LYS A 208 -19.50 8.27 -20.72
N SER A 209 -18.50 7.41 -20.60
CA SER A 209 -18.37 6.60 -19.39
C SER A 209 -18.03 7.53 -18.21
N PHE A 210 -18.54 7.23 -17.02
CA PHE A 210 -18.26 8.04 -15.83
C PHE A 210 -16.78 8.08 -15.50
N ALA A 211 -16.03 7.01 -15.78
CA ALA A 211 -14.57 6.98 -15.63
C ALA A 211 -13.83 8.01 -16.51
N ALA A 212 -14.45 8.49 -17.59
CA ALA A 212 -13.89 9.54 -18.44
C ALA A 212 -14.15 10.97 -17.92
N ALA A 213 -14.96 11.13 -16.88
CA ALA A 213 -15.26 12.42 -16.27
C ALA A 213 -13.98 13.12 -15.78
N LYS A 214 -14.06 14.45 -15.69
CA LYS A 214 -13.01 15.32 -15.13
C LYS A 214 -13.60 16.20 -14.05
N GLY A 215 -12.80 16.61 -13.07
CA GLY A 215 -13.31 17.42 -11.95
C GLY A 215 -13.94 18.74 -12.39
N LYS A 216 -13.43 19.32 -13.48
CA LYS A 216 -14.03 20.51 -14.12
C LYS A 216 -15.48 20.29 -14.61
N ASP A 217 -15.86 19.04 -14.92
CA ASP A 217 -17.22 18.72 -15.37
C ASP A 217 -18.24 18.88 -14.22
N PHE A 218 -17.76 18.99 -12.97
CA PHE A 218 -18.55 19.21 -11.75
C PHE A 218 -18.29 20.58 -11.10
N GLU A 219 -17.51 21.46 -11.76
CA GLU A 219 -17.28 22.83 -11.26
C GLU A 219 -18.51 23.73 -11.52
N ASP A 220 -19.23 23.51 -12.61
CA ASP A 220 -20.41 24.27 -13.04
C ASP A 220 -21.58 23.31 -13.28
N ASP A 221 -22.69 23.54 -12.58
CA ASP A 221 -23.92 22.74 -12.63
C ASP A 221 -24.72 22.96 -13.92
N HIS A 222 -24.42 24.02 -14.69
CA HIS A 222 -25.21 24.38 -15.88
C HIS A 222 -24.87 23.57 -17.14
N SER A 223 -23.88 22.64 -17.12
CA SER A 223 -23.52 21.85 -18.31
C SER A 223 -22.77 20.53 -18.06
N VAL A 224 -23.28 19.68 -17.16
CA VAL A 224 -22.69 18.35 -16.92
C VAL A 224 -22.91 17.42 -18.13
N PRO A 225 -21.87 16.73 -18.64
CA PRO A 225 -22.04 15.72 -19.68
C PRO A 225 -22.95 14.57 -19.23
N LEU A 226 -23.66 13.95 -20.18
CA LEU A 226 -24.41 12.73 -19.90
C LEU A 226 -23.42 11.55 -19.70
N PHE A 227 -23.44 10.96 -18.51
CA PHE A 227 -22.55 9.85 -18.12
C PHE A 227 -23.30 8.52 -18.04
N SER A 228 -22.61 7.42 -18.32
CA SER A 228 -23.07 6.03 -18.13
C SER A 228 -22.24 5.33 -17.06
N VAL A 229 -22.86 4.37 -16.37
CA VAL A 229 -22.18 3.53 -15.37
C VAL A 229 -22.39 2.07 -15.74
N GLU A 230 -21.44 1.54 -16.52
CA GLU A 230 -21.50 0.18 -17.09
C GLU A 230 -20.44 -0.75 -16.48
N THR A 231 -19.41 -0.19 -15.85
CA THR A 231 -18.29 -0.94 -15.27
C THR A 231 -18.03 -0.58 -13.82
N MET A 232 -17.28 -1.44 -13.11
CA MET A 232 -16.77 -1.11 -11.78
C MET A 232 -15.88 0.15 -11.80
N ASP A 233 -15.21 0.45 -12.92
CA ASP A 233 -14.41 1.67 -13.06
C ASP A 233 -15.28 2.93 -13.08
N ASP A 234 -16.44 2.85 -13.76
CA ASP A 234 -17.41 3.95 -13.77
C ASP A 234 -18.04 4.17 -12.40
N LEU A 235 -18.40 3.10 -11.70
CA LEU A 235 -18.95 3.18 -10.34
C LEU A 235 -17.94 3.76 -9.36
N ARG A 236 -16.66 3.37 -9.47
CA ARG A 236 -15.57 3.96 -8.69
C ARG A 236 -15.42 5.45 -9.00
N ALA A 237 -15.45 5.85 -10.28
CA ALA A 237 -15.38 7.25 -10.67
C ALA A 237 -16.56 8.08 -10.11
N MET A 238 -17.78 7.54 -10.13
CA MET A 238 -18.96 8.18 -9.56
C MET A 238 -18.81 8.40 -8.05
N ILE A 239 -18.36 7.38 -7.32
CA ILE A 239 -18.08 7.50 -5.88
C ILE A 239 -16.98 8.53 -5.63
N TYR A 240 -15.92 8.51 -6.43
CA TYR A 240 -14.81 9.44 -6.31
C TYR A 240 -15.28 10.90 -6.41
N TYR A 241 -16.01 11.24 -7.47
CA TYR A 241 -16.51 12.60 -7.67
C TYR A 241 -17.59 12.98 -6.66
N GLY A 242 -18.40 12.03 -6.18
CA GLY A 242 -19.32 12.24 -5.05
C GLY A 242 -18.59 12.64 -3.79
N VAL A 243 -17.50 11.93 -3.43
CA VAL A 243 -16.65 12.29 -2.29
C VAL A 243 -15.96 13.63 -2.49
N MET A 244 -15.44 13.94 -3.68
CA MET A 244 -14.81 15.24 -3.97
C MET A 244 -15.81 16.39 -3.84
N GLY A 245 -17.05 16.21 -4.32
CA GLY A 245 -18.14 17.18 -4.15
C GLY A 245 -18.44 17.42 -2.67
N MET A 246 -18.64 16.35 -1.90
CA MET A 246 -18.89 16.42 -0.46
C MET A 246 -17.74 17.01 0.37
N LEU A 247 -16.50 16.95 -0.11
CA LEU A 247 -15.37 17.56 0.57
C LEU A 247 -15.17 19.03 0.18
N PHE A 248 -15.24 19.36 -1.12
CA PHE A 248 -14.74 20.63 -1.64
C PHE A 248 -15.82 21.56 -2.21
N TYR A 249 -17.02 21.05 -2.48
CA TYR A 249 -18.15 21.80 -3.01
C TYR A 249 -19.38 21.69 -2.11
N ASP A 250 -19.24 22.14 -0.86
CA ASP A 250 -20.22 21.88 0.21
C ASP A 250 -20.71 23.15 0.95
N ALA A 251 -20.61 24.33 0.34
CA ALA A 251 -21.06 25.56 0.99
C ALA A 251 -22.57 25.61 1.21
N HIS A 252 -23.35 24.91 0.36
CA HIS A 252 -24.81 24.82 0.49
C HIS A 252 -25.24 24.21 1.81
N ASP A 253 -24.45 23.29 2.35
CA ASP A 253 -24.68 22.65 3.64
C ASP A 253 -23.68 23.11 4.71
N THR A 254 -23.07 24.29 4.55
CA THR A 254 -22.10 24.84 5.50
C THR A 254 -20.94 23.88 5.82
N PHE A 255 -20.48 23.14 4.81
CA PHE A 255 -19.48 22.06 4.93
C PHE A 255 -19.92 20.91 5.85
N GLY A 256 -21.22 20.65 5.98
CA GLY A 256 -21.78 19.60 6.83
C GLY A 256 -21.30 18.21 6.44
N HIS A 257 -21.23 17.88 5.15
CA HIS A 257 -20.71 16.59 4.67
C HIS A 257 -19.22 16.45 4.98
N ALA A 258 -18.44 17.49 4.66
CA ALA A 258 -17.01 17.50 4.93
C ALA A 258 -16.73 17.36 6.43
N LYS A 259 -17.49 18.06 7.28
CA LYS A 259 -17.42 17.92 8.74
C LYS A 259 -17.80 16.51 9.17
N ASN A 260 -18.81 15.91 8.57
CA ASN A 260 -19.24 14.56 8.91
C ASN A 260 -18.14 13.53 8.61
N PHE A 261 -17.47 13.68 7.46
CA PHE A 261 -16.31 12.86 7.11
C PHE A 261 -15.07 13.10 7.96
N LEU A 262 -14.92 14.23 8.69
CA LEU A 262 -13.62 14.67 9.23
C LEU A 262 -13.60 15.01 10.73
N THR A 263 -14.70 15.49 11.32
CA THR A 263 -14.67 16.20 12.62
C THR A 263 -15.29 15.42 13.78
N TYR A 264 -15.70 14.17 13.52
CA TYR A 264 -16.13 13.21 14.53
C TYR A 264 -17.43 13.60 15.26
N TYR A 265 -18.54 13.58 14.52
CA TYR A 265 -19.90 13.69 15.05
C TYR A 265 -20.59 12.32 15.23
N GLN A 266 -19.91 11.21 14.92
CA GLN A 266 -20.55 9.90 14.79
C GLN A 266 -20.31 8.99 16.00
N PRO A 267 -21.38 8.51 16.67
CA PRO A 267 -21.25 7.51 17.75
C PRO A 267 -20.80 6.14 17.21
N VAL A 268 -20.96 5.92 15.90
CA VAL A 268 -20.57 4.72 15.17
C VAL A 268 -19.42 5.05 14.22
N LYS A 269 -18.31 4.29 14.29
CA LYS A 269 -17.15 4.46 13.38
C LYS A 269 -17.18 3.57 12.14
N ASN A 270 -18.17 2.69 11.99
CA ASN A 270 -18.28 1.81 10.84
C ASN A 270 -19.11 2.45 9.74
N MET A 271 -18.52 2.66 8.56
CA MET A 271 -19.18 3.29 7.42
C MET A 271 -19.49 2.24 6.34
N GLY A 272 -20.73 2.21 5.87
CA GLY A 272 -21.15 1.50 4.67
C GLY A 272 -21.56 2.48 3.57
N VAL A 273 -21.50 2.01 2.33
CA VAL A 273 -21.87 2.77 1.13
C VAL A 273 -22.75 1.91 0.23
N TYR A 274 -23.85 2.47 -0.27
CA TYR A 274 -24.69 1.79 -1.26
C TYR A 274 -25.53 2.79 -2.08
N PRO A 275 -25.70 2.60 -3.40
CA PRO A 275 -26.58 3.45 -4.20
C PRO A 275 -28.06 3.07 -4.05
N SER A 276 -28.94 4.06 -3.96
CA SER A 276 -30.35 3.90 -4.31
C SER A 276 -30.59 4.51 -5.70
N ILE A 277 -31.45 3.88 -6.49
CA ILE A 277 -31.70 4.28 -7.88
C ILE A 277 -33.19 4.47 -8.07
N VAL A 278 -33.59 5.64 -8.52
CA VAL A 278 -34.98 6.08 -8.53
C VAL A 278 -35.32 6.79 -9.84
N ALA A 279 -36.59 6.68 -10.24
CA ALA A 279 -37.20 7.23 -11.46
C ALA A 279 -36.34 7.24 -12.75
N GLN A 280 -36.70 6.38 -13.71
CA GLN A 280 -36.35 6.57 -15.12
C GLN A 280 -37.12 7.79 -15.64
N THR A 281 -36.44 8.94 -15.74
CA THR A 281 -37.07 10.19 -16.17
C THR A 281 -36.82 10.42 -17.65
N ASN A 282 -37.91 10.76 -18.36
CA ASN A 282 -37.86 11.05 -19.78
C ASN A 282 -37.28 12.46 -20.00
N HIS A 283 -36.15 12.54 -20.67
CA HIS A 283 -35.59 13.77 -21.21
C HIS A 283 -35.67 13.79 -22.73
N SER A 284 -35.62 14.98 -23.34
CA SER A 284 -35.62 15.11 -24.79
C SER A 284 -34.31 15.75 -25.28
N GLY A 285 -33.70 15.16 -26.31
CA GLY A 285 -32.53 15.66 -26.99
C GLY A 285 -32.82 16.03 -28.45
N ARG A 286 -31.82 16.56 -29.16
CA ARG A 286 -31.90 16.85 -30.60
C ARG A 286 -30.69 16.31 -31.33
N TYR A 287 -30.93 15.61 -32.43
CA TYR A 287 -29.90 15.29 -33.42
C TYR A 287 -29.44 16.56 -34.15
N SER A 288 -28.26 16.52 -34.76
CA SER A 288 -27.74 17.62 -35.59
C SER A 288 -28.63 18.01 -36.76
N ASN A 289 -29.46 17.08 -37.24
CA ASN A 289 -30.47 17.31 -38.26
C ASN A 289 -31.75 17.98 -37.72
N GLY A 290 -31.82 18.28 -36.42
CA GLY A 290 -32.94 18.96 -35.76
C GLY A 290 -34.08 18.04 -35.27
N GLN A 291 -34.02 16.72 -35.53
CA GLN A 291 -35.01 15.76 -35.04
C GLN A 291 -34.89 15.57 -33.52
N GLN A 292 -36.02 15.58 -32.81
CA GLN A 292 -36.07 15.26 -31.38
C GLN A 292 -36.08 13.75 -31.14
N PHE A 293 -35.51 13.34 -30.01
CA PHE A 293 -35.63 11.99 -29.46
C PHE A 293 -35.76 12.09 -27.94
N ASP A 294 -36.43 11.10 -27.35
CA ASP A 294 -36.56 10.97 -25.90
C ASP A 294 -35.54 9.95 -25.38
N PHE A 295 -35.05 10.14 -24.16
CA PHE A 295 -34.09 9.25 -23.50
C PHE A 295 -34.35 9.18 -22.00
N GLN A 296 -34.10 8.02 -21.37
CA GLN A 296 -34.14 7.91 -19.91
C GLN A 296 -32.80 8.25 -19.26
N VAL A 297 -32.89 8.91 -18.12
CA VAL A 297 -31.84 8.92 -17.09
C VAL A 297 -32.38 8.32 -15.81
N ALA A 298 -31.49 7.77 -15.00
CA ALA A 298 -31.78 7.34 -13.64
C ALA A 298 -31.12 8.29 -12.65
N ASP A 299 -31.85 8.64 -11.59
CA ASP A 299 -31.27 9.34 -10.45
C ASP A 299 -30.58 8.33 -9.54
N VAL A 300 -29.33 8.60 -9.19
CA VAL A 300 -28.51 7.75 -8.34
C VAL A 300 -28.09 8.53 -7.10
N ASP A 301 -28.62 8.09 -5.97
CA ASP A 301 -28.32 8.62 -4.65
C ASP A 301 -27.30 7.68 -3.98
N MET A 302 -26.06 8.14 -3.83
CA MET A 302 -24.99 7.34 -3.20
C MET A 302 -24.95 7.63 -1.70
N HIS A 303 -25.41 6.67 -0.89
CA HIS A 303 -25.56 6.81 0.56
C HIS A 303 -24.30 6.36 1.29
N PHE A 304 -23.71 7.23 2.11
CA PHE A 304 -22.61 6.95 3.03
C PHE A 304 -23.14 7.04 4.45
N ILE A 305 -23.36 5.90 5.10
CA ILE A 305 -24.06 5.84 6.39
C ILE A 305 -23.15 5.19 7.44
N TRP A 306 -23.08 5.80 8.62
CA TRP A 306 -22.38 5.24 9.78
C TRP A 306 -23.30 4.32 10.57
N ALA A 307 -23.26 3.02 10.26
CA ALA A 307 -24.14 2.01 10.85
C ALA A 307 -23.35 0.83 11.45
N ASN A 308 -23.79 0.36 12.62
CA ASN A 308 -23.34 -0.89 13.21
C ASN A 308 -24.36 -2.00 12.93
N GLN A 309 -23.95 -3.27 13.06
CA GLN A 309 -24.92 -4.37 13.03
C GLN A 309 -26.01 -4.19 14.09
N ASP A 310 -27.20 -4.65 13.72
CA ASP A 310 -28.33 -4.90 14.62
C ASP A 310 -27.86 -5.61 15.91
N THR A 311 -28.30 -5.09 17.06
CA THR A 311 -27.85 -5.44 18.43
C THR A 311 -28.13 -6.88 18.88
N ASN A 312 -28.74 -7.72 18.04
CA ASN A 312 -29.13 -9.09 18.36
C ASN A 312 -28.25 -10.19 17.73
N SER A 313 -27.27 -9.84 16.88
CA SER A 313 -26.30 -10.82 16.39
C SER A 313 -25.46 -11.36 17.55
N HIS A 314 -25.28 -12.68 17.62
CA HIS A 314 -24.72 -13.32 18.82
C HIS A 314 -23.93 -14.59 18.50
N TRP A 315 -23.04 -14.94 19.43
CA TRP A 315 -22.36 -16.23 19.44
C TRP A 315 -23.31 -17.33 19.94
N GLN A 316 -23.27 -18.47 19.26
CA GLN A 316 -23.98 -19.69 19.65
C GLN A 316 -22.97 -20.82 19.85
N ASN A 317 -23.17 -21.62 20.90
CA ASN A 317 -22.39 -22.84 21.14
C ASN A 317 -23.32 -24.06 21.14
N ASN A 318 -23.08 -24.99 20.23
CA ASN A 318 -23.80 -26.25 20.14
C ASN A 318 -22.80 -27.41 20.30
N GLY A 319 -22.68 -27.93 21.53
CA GLY A 319 -21.84 -29.09 21.82
C GLY A 319 -20.34 -28.85 21.60
N GLY A 320 -19.84 -27.66 21.93
CA GLY A 320 -18.43 -27.28 21.76
C GLY A 320 -18.11 -26.67 20.40
N LYS A 321 -19.07 -26.67 19.46
CA LYS A 321 -18.94 -25.98 18.17
C LYS A 321 -19.51 -24.57 18.29
N TRP A 322 -18.67 -23.58 18.07
CA TRP A 322 -19.06 -22.18 18.08
C TRP A 322 -19.51 -21.73 16.68
N SER A 323 -20.55 -20.92 16.63
CA SER A 323 -21.06 -20.26 15.43
C SER A 323 -21.40 -18.82 15.76
N TYR A 324 -21.40 -17.94 14.78
CA TYR A 324 -21.90 -16.58 14.94
C TYR A 324 -23.15 -16.39 14.08
N ILE A 325 -24.23 -15.91 14.69
CA ILE A 325 -25.52 -15.72 14.04
C ILE A 325 -25.65 -14.25 13.69
N PHE A 326 -25.71 -13.95 12.39
CA PHE A 326 -26.13 -12.65 11.91
C PHE A 326 -27.65 -12.57 11.97
N VAL A 327 -28.16 -11.58 12.68
CA VAL A 327 -29.59 -11.26 12.74
C VAL A 327 -29.82 -10.01 11.91
N THR A 328 -30.73 -10.10 10.93
CA THR A 328 -31.18 -8.96 10.13
C THR A 328 -32.69 -8.80 10.26
N LYS A 329 -33.14 -7.56 10.41
CA LYS A 329 -34.56 -7.21 10.31
C LYS A 329 -34.85 -6.64 8.93
N THR A 330 -35.79 -7.25 8.22
CA THR A 330 -36.32 -6.73 6.96
C THR A 330 -37.78 -6.32 7.16
N GLY A 331 -38.10 -5.06 6.83
CA GLY A 331 -39.47 -4.56 6.82
C GLY A 331 -40.09 -4.76 5.44
N ASN A 332 -41.30 -5.31 5.37
CA ASN A 332 -41.99 -5.56 4.10
C ASN A 332 -42.94 -4.40 3.69
N GLY A 333 -42.76 -3.20 4.26
CA GLY A 333 -43.57 -2.01 3.93
C GLY A 333 -45.01 -2.02 4.49
N ASP A 334 -45.40 -3.06 5.22
CA ASP A 334 -46.73 -3.30 5.79
C ASP A 334 -46.76 -3.23 7.34
N GLY A 335 -45.65 -2.81 7.95
CA GLY A 335 -45.50 -2.71 9.40
C GLY A 335 -45.20 -4.05 10.09
N GLN A 336 -44.95 -5.13 9.34
CA GLN A 336 -44.47 -6.39 9.89
C GLN A 336 -42.95 -6.50 9.73
N GLU A 337 -42.24 -6.64 10.87
CA GLU A 337 -40.80 -6.92 10.90
C GLU A 337 -40.57 -8.43 10.72
N THR A 338 -39.83 -8.81 9.68
CA THR A 338 -39.32 -10.18 9.52
C THR A 338 -37.89 -10.24 10.05
N THR A 339 -37.63 -11.17 10.98
CA THR A 339 -36.28 -11.41 11.51
C THR A 339 -35.66 -12.58 10.78
N ASN A 340 -34.62 -12.30 9.99
CA ASN A 340 -33.83 -13.31 9.31
C ASN A 340 -32.57 -13.61 10.14
N GLN A 341 -32.23 -14.89 10.25
CA GLN A 341 -31.02 -15.35 10.93
C GLN A 341 -30.18 -16.17 9.97
N ALA A 342 -28.89 -15.89 9.91
CA ALA A 342 -27.95 -16.62 9.07
C ALA A 342 -26.66 -16.91 9.83
N ASN A 343 -26.11 -18.11 9.65
CA ASN A 343 -24.79 -18.43 10.18
C ASN A 343 -23.72 -17.66 9.40
N ALA A 344 -22.75 -17.14 10.14
CA ALA A 344 -21.49 -16.67 9.61
C ALA A 344 -20.74 -17.81 8.89
N THR A 345 -20.23 -17.55 7.68
CA THR A 345 -19.39 -18.47 6.91
C THR A 345 -18.17 -17.72 6.38
N GLY A 346 -17.06 -18.42 6.13
CA GLY A 346 -15.83 -17.79 5.65
C GLY A 346 -15.12 -16.95 6.71
N ILE A 347 -14.22 -16.06 6.27
CA ILE A 347 -13.51 -15.14 7.17
C ILE A 347 -14.47 -14.00 7.57
N GLN A 348 -14.61 -13.75 8.87
CA GLN A 348 -15.52 -12.77 9.43
C GLN A 348 -14.82 -11.91 10.48
N HIS A 349 -15.29 -10.67 10.61
CA HIS A 349 -14.71 -9.70 11.54
C HIS A 349 -15.76 -9.24 12.53
N ILE A 350 -15.61 -9.73 13.76
CA ILE A 350 -16.62 -9.64 14.80
C ILE A 350 -15.96 -9.00 16.01
N ASN A 351 -16.49 -7.86 16.46
CA ASN A 351 -16.00 -7.13 17.64
C ASN A 351 -14.48 -6.87 17.60
N GLY A 352 -13.96 -6.46 16.44
CA GLY A 352 -12.55 -6.12 16.25
C GLY A 352 -11.59 -7.31 16.11
N ASN A 353 -12.09 -8.54 16.06
CA ASN A 353 -11.28 -9.75 15.88
C ASN A 353 -11.67 -10.48 14.58
N THR A 354 -10.71 -11.12 13.94
CA THR A 354 -10.91 -11.96 12.74
C THR A 354 -11.16 -13.41 13.14
N TYR A 355 -12.20 -14.04 12.59
CA TYR A 355 -12.56 -15.44 12.80
C TYR A 355 -12.74 -16.13 11.45
N TYR A 356 -12.59 -17.44 11.40
CA TYR A 356 -12.96 -18.24 10.22
C TYR A 356 -14.04 -19.24 10.57
N PHE A 357 -15.08 -19.29 9.75
CA PHE A 357 -16.17 -20.25 9.85
C PHE A 357 -16.19 -21.13 8.59
N ASP A 358 -16.38 -22.44 8.76
CA ASP A 358 -16.54 -23.35 7.64
C ASP A 358 -17.88 -23.12 6.92
N ASN A 359 -18.13 -23.87 5.84
CA ASN A 359 -19.38 -23.78 5.06
C ASN A 359 -20.63 -24.19 5.86
N SER A 360 -20.48 -24.86 7.01
CA SER A 360 -21.58 -25.18 7.93
C SER A 360 -21.78 -24.10 8.99
N GLY A 361 -20.95 -23.06 9.00
CA GLY A 361 -20.95 -21.96 9.95
C GLY A 361 -20.29 -22.28 11.29
N VAL A 362 -19.45 -23.31 11.35
CA VAL A 362 -18.69 -23.66 12.55
C VAL A 362 -17.35 -22.93 12.55
N MET A 363 -17.07 -22.22 13.63
CA MET A 363 -15.82 -21.51 13.87
C MET A 363 -14.65 -22.49 13.94
N GLN A 364 -13.58 -22.18 13.20
CA GLN A 364 -12.38 -22.99 13.13
C GLN A 364 -11.28 -22.42 14.02
N THR A 365 -10.40 -23.31 14.48
CA THR A 365 -9.17 -22.99 15.23
C THR A 365 -7.97 -23.68 14.58
N GLY A 366 -6.76 -23.36 15.05
CA GLY A 366 -5.50 -23.88 14.55
C GLY A 366 -5.08 -23.29 13.20
N TRP A 367 -4.17 -24.00 12.53
CA TRP A 367 -3.66 -23.63 11.21
C TRP A 367 -4.71 -23.81 10.12
N GLN A 368 -4.94 -22.77 9.32
CA GLN A 368 -5.85 -22.78 8.19
C GLN A 368 -5.16 -22.16 6.98
N LEU A 369 -5.18 -22.86 5.84
CA LEU A 369 -4.74 -22.33 4.55
C LEU A 369 -5.95 -21.81 3.80
N LEU A 370 -6.08 -20.48 3.73
CA LEU A 370 -7.22 -19.80 3.13
C LEU A 370 -6.69 -18.93 2.00
N ASN A 371 -7.10 -19.24 0.76
CA ASN A 371 -6.77 -18.45 -0.43
C ASN A 371 -5.27 -18.18 -0.56
N ASN A 372 -4.51 -19.26 -0.48
CA ASN A 372 -3.05 -19.26 -0.55
C ASN A 372 -2.33 -18.52 0.59
N HIS A 373 -3.03 -18.18 1.67
CA HIS A 373 -2.48 -17.54 2.86
C HIS A 373 -2.68 -18.40 4.10
N TRP A 374 -1.62 -18.52 4.90
CA TRP A 374 -1.69 -19.23 6.18
C TRP A 374 -2.19 -18.31 7.29
N TYR A 375 -3.17 -18.79 8.04
CA TYR A 375 -3.67 -18.18 9.26
C TYR A 375 -3.49 -19.15 10.42
N TYR A 376 -3.32 -18.62 11.61
CA TYR A 376 -3.44 -19.38 12.84
C TYR A 376 -4.56 -18.81 13.70
N PHE A 377 -5.66 -19.54 13.83
CA PHE A 377 -6.77 -19.18 14.70
C PHE A 377 -6.52 -19.75 16.09
N GLN A 378 -6.44 -18.88 17.09
CA GLN A 378 -6.19 -19.27 18.48
C GLN A 378 -7.35 -20.10 19.04
N ASP A 379 -7.22 -20.65 20.25
CA ASP A 379 -8.30 -21.42 20.89
C ASP A 379 -9.59 -20.60 21.08
N SER A 380 -9.47 -19.27 21.17
CA SER A 380 -10.60 -18.33 21.18
C SER A 380 -11.31 -18.18 19.83
N GLY A 381 -10.72 -18.74 18.76
CA GLY A 381 -11.14 -18.55 17.37
C GLY A 381 -10.63 -17.28 16.71
N ALA A 382 -10.01 -16.37 17.46
CA ALA A 382 -9.44 -15.15 16.87
C ALA A 382 -8.14 -15.45 16.11
N ALA A 383 -7.97 -14.87 14.94
CA ALA A 383 -6.72 -14.95 14.18
C ALA A 383 -5.58 -14.34 14.98
N ALA A 384 -4.43 -15.01 15.01
CA ALA A 384 -3.23 -14.50 15.65
C ALA A 384 -2.63 -13.35 14.83
N THR A 385 -2.11 -12.34 15.52
CA THR A 385 -1.41 -11.19 14.92
C THR A 385 -0.08 -10.96 15.63
N GLY A 386 0.87 -10.34 14.94
CA GLY A 386 2.22 -10.11 15.46
C GLY A 386 3.04 -11.39 15.65
N TRP A 387 4.03 -11.31 16.54
CA TRP A 387 4.92 -12.42 16.86
C TRP A 387 4.23 -13.49 17.71
N GLN A 388 4.33 -14.75 17.28
CA GLN A 388 3.71 -15.88 17.95
C GLN A 388 4.67 -17.06 18.06
N TRP A 389 4.74 -17.66 19.25
CA TRP A 389 5.50 -18.89 19.48
C TRP A 389 4.56 -20.10 19.42
N ILE A 390 4.63 -20.86 18.34
CA ILE A 390 3.71 -21.96 18.06
C ILE A 390 4.54 -23.22 17.80
N ASN A 391 4.27 -24.30 18.53
CA ASN A 391 4.91 -25.61 18.34
C ASN A 391 6.46 -25.57 18.25
N GLY A 392 7.11 -24.67 19.00
CA GLY A 392 8.57 -24.58 19.05
C GLY A 392 9.21 -23.66 18.02
N HIS A 393 8.41 -22.88 17.28
CA HIS A 393 8.90 -21.96 16.27
C HIS A 393 8.26 -20.57 16.41
N TRP A 394 9.01 -19.53 16.03
CA TRP A 394 8.48 -18.17 15.93
C TRP A 394 7.84 -17.96 14.56
N TYR A 395 6.65 -17.37 14.57
CA TYR A 395 5.91 -16.94 13.39
C TYR A 395 5.61 -15.46 13.53
N PHE A 396 5.48 -14.77 12.42
CA PHE A 396 4.95 -13.42 12.40
C PHE A 396 3.70 -13.37 11.54
N PHE A 397 2.62 -12.87 12.13
CA PHE A 397 1.36 -12.65 11.45
C PHE A 397 1.13 -11.15 11.29
N ASN A 398 0.70 -10.70 10.12
CA ASN A 398 0.37 -9.31 9.91
C ASN A 398 -0.94 -8.91 10.63
N ASN A 399 -1.36 -7.65 10.54
CA ASN A 399 -2.57 -7.15 11.20
C ASN A 399 -3.88 -7.74 10.65
N ALA A 400 -3.84 -8.41 9.48
CA ALA A 400 -4.96 -9.16 8.93
C ALA A 400 -4.93 -10.65 9.36
N GLY A 401 -3.93 -11.07 10.13
CA GLY A 401 -3.76 -12.43 10.62
C GLY A 401 -3.08 -13.40 9.66
N VAL A 402 -2.51 -12.90 8.55
CA VAL A 402 -1.77 -13.70 7.57
C VAL A 402 -0.33 -13.89 8.02
N ALA A 403 0.17 -15.12 7.99
CA ALA A 403 1.56 -15.44 8.28
C ALA A 403 2.49 -14.99 7.15
N ASP A 404 3.61 -14.35 7.50
CA ASP A 404 4.66 -14.02 6.55
C ASP A 404 5.42 -15.30 6.12
N THR A 405 5.80 -15.39 4.84
CA THR A 405 6.45 -16.57 4.23
C THR A 405 7.66 -16.20 3.37
N SER A 406 8.24 -15.01 3.57
CA SER A 406 9.41 -14.55 2.80
C SER A 406 10.21 -13.52 3.60
N TRP A 407 11.00 -12.69 2.92
CA TRP A 407 11.64 -11.52 3.52
C TRP A 407 10.59 -10.57 4.10
N GLY A 408 10.70 -10.29 5.40
CA GLY A 408 9.82 -9.37 6.12
C GLY A 408 10.59 -8.40 6.98
N LYS A 409 10.15 -7.14 7.05
CA LYS A 409 10.77 -6.11 7.89
C LYS A 409 9.85 -5.77 9.06
N VAL A 410 10.24 -6.15 10.27
CA VAL A 410 9.48 -5.94 11.51
C VAL A 410 10.30 -5.10 12.48
N ASN A 411 9.74 -3.99 12.97
CA ASN A 411 10.42 -3.07 13.90
C ASN A 411 11.82 -2.66 13.41
N GLN A 412 11.91 -2.26 12.15
CA GLN A 412 13.13 -1.85 11.43
C GLN A 412 14.19 -2.95 11.22
N ARG A 413 13.91 -4.19 11.62
CA ARG A 413 14.81 -5.33 11.45
C ARG A 413 14.27 -6.27 10.37
N TRP A 414 15.17 -6.87 9.61
CA TRP A 414 14.82 -7.83 8.56
C TRP A 414 14.80 -9.24 9.12
N TYR A 415 13.86 -10.04 8.65
CA TYR A 415 13.70 -11.46 8.97
C TYR A 415 13.47 -12.20 7.65
N PHE A 416 13.73 -13.50 7.65
CA PHE A 416 13.35 -14.37 6.56
C PHE A 416 12.44 -15.46 7.11
N PHE A 417 11.20 -15.45 6.67
CA PHE A 417 10.22 -16.47 7.02
C PHE A 417 10.24 -17.57 5.97
N ASP A 418 10.18 -18.83 6.42
CA ASP A 418 10.25 -19.99 5.55
C ASP A 418 9.05 -20.02 4.59
N PRO A 419 9.26 -20.13 3.26
CA PRO A 419 8.16 -20.10 2.31
C PRO A 419 7.15 -21.23 2.42
N ILE A 420 7.53 -22.34 3.04
CA ILE A 420 6.68 -23.54 3.17
C ILE A 420 6.05 -23.56 4.56
N ASN A 421 6.84 -23.29 5.58
CA ASN A 421 6.49 -23.50 6.98
C ASN A 421 6.19 -22.21 7.73
N ALA A 422 6.37 -21.02 7.14
CA ALA A 422 6.12 -19.69 7.70
C ALA A 422 6.88 -19.30 8.98
N TRP A 423 7.73 -20.18 9.53
CA TRP A 423 8.53 -19.84 10.70
C TRP A 423 9.67 -18.88 10.36
N ALA A 424 10.14 -18.12 11.34
CA ALA A 424 11.32 -17.26 11.20
C ALA A 424 12.60 -18.11 11.22
N ASN A 425 13.39 -18.03 10.14
CA ASN A 425 14.69 -18.68 10.05
C ASN A 425 15.75 -17.91 10.84
N TYR A 426 16.69 -18.65 11.44
CA TYR A 426 17.82 -18.12 12.19
C TYR A 426 19.13 -18.80 11.77
N GLY A 427 20.26 -18.25 12.19
CA GLY A 427 21.59 -18.75 11.83
C GLY A 427 21.95 -18.54 10.36
N TRP A 428 22.82 -19.39 9.83
CA TRP A 428 23.29 -19.34 8.44
C TRP A 428 22.19 -19.76 7.46
N GLN A 429 21.92 -18.92 6.47
CA GLN A 429 20.91 -19.18 5.44
C GLN A 429 21.47 -18.87 4.06
N TYR A 430 21.31 -19.82 3.13
CA TYR A 430 21.71 -19.65 1.73
C TYR A 430 20.49 -19.37 0.88
N LEU A 431 20.29 -18.10 0.52
CA LEU A 431 19.09 -17.60 -0.11
C LEU A 431 19.43 -17.01 -1.48
N SER A 432 18.85 -17.56 -2.54
CA SER A 432 19.03 -17.08 -3.92
C SER A 432 20.49 -16.87 -4.33
N GLY A 433 21.36 -17.82 -3.95
CA GLY A 433 22.79 -17.78 -4.30
C GLY A 433 23.68 -17.00 -3.35
N VAL A 434 23.14 -16.42 -2.28
CA VAL A 434 23.86 -15.55 -1.34
C VAL A 434 23.71 -16.04 0.10
N TRP A 435 24.79 -15.97 0.87
CA TRP A 435 24.78 -16.28 2.30
C TRP A 435 24.33 -15.07 3.12
N TYR A 436 23.48 -15.35 4.10
CA TYR A 436 23.01 -14.43 5.12
C TYR A 436 23.19 -15.08 6.49
N TYR A 437 23.27 -14.26 7.53
CA TYR A 437 23.27 -14.75 8.90
C TYR A 437 22.18 -14.03 9.70
N PHE A 438 21.34 -14.82 10.33
CA PHE A 438 20.24 -14.35 11.18
C PHE A 438 20.58 -14.67 12.63
N ASP A 439 20.24 -13.77 13.53
CA ASP A 439 20.52 -13.90 14.96
C ASP A 439 19.94 -15.20 15.52
N PRO A 440 20.73 -16.08 16.15
CA PRO A 440 20.22 -17.35 16.67
C PRO A 440 19.16 -17.23 17.77
N THR A 441 19.04 -16.07 18.42
CA THR A 441 18.08 -15.84 19.50
C THR A 441 16.84 -15.09 18.99
N ASN A 442 17.06 -14.06 18.18
CA ASN A 442 16.02 -13.11 17.79
C ASN A 442 15.61 -13.25 16.32
N ALA A 443 16.28 -14.10 15.52
CA ALA A 443 16.02 -14.34 14.10
C ALA A 443 16.13 -13.12 13.16
N TRP A 444 16.56 -11.94 13.64
CA TRP A 444 16.79 -10.81 12.74
C TRP A 444 18.09 -10.98 11.95
N MET A 445 18.11 -10.47 10.72
CA MET A 445 19.27 -10.46 9.85
C MET A 445 20.39 -9.61 10.45
N GLN A 446 21.59 -10.18 10.52
CA GLN A 446 22.79 -9.49 10.95
C GLN A 446 23.44 -8.74 9.78
N THR A 447 24.01 -7.58 10.09
CA THR A 447 24.78 -6.75 9.16
C THR A 447 26.11 -6.36 9.79
N SER A 448 27.02 -5.80 8.99
CA SER A 448 28.37 -5.41 9.41
C SER A 448 29.21 -6.61 9.90
N TRP A 449 30.25 -6.32 10.67
CA TRP A 449 31.14 -7.31 11.27
C TRP A 449 30.44 -8.17 12.31
N GLN A 450 30.57 -9.49 12.16
CA GLN A 450 30.03 -10.47 13.09
C GLN A 450 31.09 -11.52 13.43
N SER A 451 31.25 -11.82 14.72
CA SER A 451 32.11 -12.91 15.18
C SER A 451 31.25 -14.16 15.38
N ILE A 452 31.45 -15.17 14.52
CA ILE A 452 30.64 -16.39 14.48
C ILE A 452 31.61 -17.57 14.55
N ASN A 453 31.49 -18.40 15.60
CA ASN A 453 32.36 -19.55 15.83
C ASN A 453 33.87 -19.23 15.73
N HIS A 454 34.30 -18.12 16.35
CA HIS A 454 35.68 -17.61 16.35
C HIS A 454 36.22 -17.02 15.04
N TYR A 455 35.42 -16.97 13.97
CA TYR A 455 35.77 -16.30 12.73
C TYR A 455 35.02 -14.98 12.61
N TRP A 456 35.66 -13.99 12.00
CA TRP A 456 35.00 -12.73 11.66
C TRP A 456 34.45 -12.79 10.25
N TYR A 457 33.20 -12.39 10.07
CA TYR A 457 32.53 -12.27 8.78
C TYR A 457 32.05 -10.83 8.63
N TYR A 458 31.95 -10.36 7.39
CA TYR A 458 31.36 -9.07 7.10
C TYR A 458 30.10 -9.24 6.25
N PHE A 459 28.97 -8.76 6.76
CA PHE A 459 27.71 -8.71 6.04
C PHE A 459 27.46 -7.28 5.57
N ALA A 460 27.13 -7.08 4.30
CA ALA A 460 26.89 -5.76 3.73
C ALA A 460 25.83 -4.99 4.54
N THR A 461 26.09 -3.73 4.86
CA THR A 461 25.23 -2.94 5.76
C THR A 461 23.88 -2.59 5.17
N ASP A 462 23.79 -2.51 3.84
CA ASP A 462 22.58 -2.17 3.08
C ASP A 462 21.67 -3.36 2.83
N SER A 463 22.25 -4.56 2.72
CA SER A 463 21.58 -5.74 2.18
C SER A 463 21.73 -7.00 3.01
N GLY A 464 22.67 -7.04 3.97
CA GLY A 464 22.96 -8.21 4.80
C GLY A 464 23.67 -9.36 4.09
N LYS A 465 24.09 -9.16 2.84
CA LYS A 465 24.81 -10.19 2.07
C LYS A 465 26.19 -10.45 2.68
N MET A 466 26.55 -11.71 2.90
CA MET A 466 27.89 -12.09 3.32
C MET A 466 28.89 -11.71 2.21
N MET A 467 29.94 -10.99 2.58
CA MET A 467 30.97 -10.56 1.65
C MET A 467 32.13 -11.57 1.60
N THR A 468 32.72 -11.70 0.41
CA THR A 468 33.93 -12.51 0.14
C THR A 468 34.91 -11.68 -0.69
N GLY A 469 36.18 -12.07 -0.70
CA GLY A 469 37.23 -11.39 -1.44
C GLY A 469 37.78 -10.17 -0.69
N ILE A 470 38.42 -9.25 -1.42
CA ILE A 470 38.97 -8.02 -0.86
C ILE A 470 37.87 -6.96 -0.81
N VAL A 471 37.52 -6.51 0.39
CA VAL A 471 36.38 -5.61 0.63
C VAL A 471 36.86 -4.30 1.27
N PRO A 472 36.56 -3.14 0.67
CA PRO A 472 36.82 -1.84 1.28
C PRO A 472 35.78 -1.52 2.35
N ILE A 473 36.21 -1.24 3.58
CA ILE A 473 35.36 -0.92 4.73
C ILE A 473 36.01 0.23 5.51
N ASN A 474 35.30 1.36 5.64
CA ASN A 474 35.75 2.53 6.42
C ASN A 474 37.19 2.98 6.12
N ASN A 475 37.52 3.15 4.83
CA ASN A 475 38.84 3.51 4.29
C ASN A 475 39.92 2.43 4.39
N ASP A 476 39.68 1.27 5.00
CA ASP A 476 40.60 0.13 5.01
C ASP A 476 40.12 -1.01 4.10
N TRP A 477 40.99 -1.98 3.89
CA TRP A 477 40.71 -3.17 3.07
C TRP A 477 40.82 -4.41 3.94
N TYR A 478 39.90 -5.34 3.77
CA TYR A 478 39.87 -6.62 4.48
C TYR A 478 39.79 -7.74 3.47
N TYR A 479 40.43 -8.88 3.74
CA TYR A 479 40.27 -10.07 2.92
C TYR A 479 39.40 -11.08 3.63
N LEU A 480 38.27 -11.41 3.01
CA LEU A 480 37.35 -12.45 3.41
C LEU A 480 37.56 -13.62 2.45
N ASP A 481 37.79 -14.83 2.96
CA ASP A 481 38.04 -15.99 2.09
C ASP A 481 36.77 -16.44 1.32
N SER A 482 36.85 -17.55 0.59
CA SER A 482 35.71 -18.08 -0.16
C SER A 482 34.53 -18.53 0.73
N ASN A 483 34.77 -18.76 2.02
CA ASN A 483 33.74 -19.04 3.02
C ASN A 483 33.31 -17.76 3.77
N GLY A 484 33.87 -16.61 3.42
CA GLY A 484 33.57 -15.30 4.04
C GLY A 484 34.37 -15.01 5.32
N ALA A 485 35.25 -15.92 5.75
CA ALA A 485 36.01 -15.73 6.97
C ALA A 485 37.17 -14.74 6.74
N MET A 486 37.26 -13.74 7.60
CA MET A 486 38.30 -12.72 7.57
C MET A 486 39.67 -13.32 7.83
N GLN A 487 40.62 -12.95 6.98
CA GLN A 487 41.99 -13.43 7.03
C GLN A 487 42.95 -12.36 7.55
N VAL A 488 44.02 -12.82 8.17
CA VAL A 488 45.13 -12.00 8.67
C VAL A 488 46.45 -12.51 8.08
N GLY A 489 47.50 -11.68 8.14
CA GLY A 489 48.83 -12.04 7.67
C GLY A 489 49.02 -11.90 6.15
N TRP A 490 49.98 -12.63 5.60
CA TRP A 490 50.39 -12.55 4.20
C TRP A 490 49.51 -13.41 3.29
N TRP A 491 49.01 -12.82 2.21
CA TRP A 491 48.18 -13.51 1.22
C TRP A 491 48.57 -13.13 -0.20
N ASN A 492 48.72 -14.12 -1.07
CA ASN A 492 48.86 -13.90 -2.52
C ASN A 492 47.49 -14.07 -3.17
N ILE A 493 46.92 -12.98 -3.67
CA ILE A 493 45.57 -12.94 -4.24
C ILE A 493 45.70 -12.43 -5.67
N ASN A 494 45.31 -13.27 -6.64
CA ASN A 494 45.41 -12.96 -8.07
C ASN A 494 46.82 -12.50 -8.52
N GLY A 495 47.88 -13.08 -7.95
CA GLY A 495 49.27 -12.75 -8.30
C GLY A 495 49.85 -11.56 -7.55
N HIS A 496 49.10 -10.94 -6.63
CA HIS A 496 49.54 -9.79 -5.84
C HIS A 496 49.63 -10.14 -4.36
N TRP A 497 50.71 -9.70 -3.70
CA TRP A 497 50.89 -9.90 -2.26
C TRP A 497 50.20 -8.80 -1.46
N TYR A 498 49.38 -9.22 -0.50
CA TYR A 498 48.72 -8.38 0.50
C TYR A 498 49.20 -8.78 1.89
N LEU A 499 49.21 -7.82 2.81
CA LEU A 499 49.45 -8.06 4.23
C LEU A 499 48.30 -7.46 5.02
N PHE A 500 47.63 -8.29 5.82
CA PHE A 500 46.56 -7.90 6.72
C PHE A 500 47.05 -7.96 8.18
N ASN A 501 46.77 -6.92 8.95
CA ASN A 501 47.08 -6.85 10.37
C ASN A 501 46.23 -7.86 11.18
N GLN A 502 46.50 -7.99 12.48
CA GLN A 502 45.74 -8.89 13.37
C GLN A 502 44.27 -8.47 13.55
N ASP A 503 43.95 -7.19 13.33
CA ASP A 503 42.58 -6.68 13.27
C ASP A 503 41.93 -6.85 11.88
N GLY A 504 42.65 -7.46 10.93
CA GLY A 504 42.22 -7.68 9.56
C GLY A 504 42.46 -6.51 8.60
N SER A 505 42.88 -5.34 9.09
CA SER A 505 43.09 -4.18 8.24
C SER A 505 44.29 -4.36 7.30
N GLY A 506 44.13 -3.99 6.03
CA GLY A 506 45.19 -4.07 5.02
C GLY A 506 46.30 -3.03 5.26
N VAL A 507 47.55 -3.49 5.26
CA VAL A 507 48.74 -2.64 5.40
C VAL A 507 48.91 -1.76 4.17
N LYS A 508 49.29 -0.50 4.39
CA LYS A 508 49.51 0.52 3.35
C LYS A 508 50.90 1.11 3.48
N ASN A 509 51.44 1.60 2.37
CA ASN A 509 52.76 2.24 2.29
C ASN A 509 53.91 1.31 2.72
N TRP A 510 54.96 1.89 3.29
CA TRP A 510 56.17 1.19 3.69
C TRP A 510 55.93 0.25 4.87
N TYR A 511 56.35 -1.00 4.70
CA TYR A 511 56.35 -2.01 5.75
C TYR A 511 57.73 -2.66 5.84
N ARG A 512 58.22 -2.86 7.07
CA ARG A 512 59.45 -3.60 7.34
C ARG A 512 59.13 -4.85 8.14
N SER A 513 59.40 -6.02 7.57
CA SER A 513 59.18 -7.30 8.25
C SER A 513 60.15 -7.50 9.41
N ALA A 514 59.85 -8.45 10.30
CA ALA A 514 60.74 -8.86 11.40
C ALA A 514 62.11 -9.39 10.89
N ALA A 515 62.14 -9.97 9.69
CA ALA A 515 63.39 -10.39 9.02
C ALA A 515 64.18 -9.21 8.42
N GLY A 516 63.69 -7.96 8.56
CA GLY A 516 64.32 -6.75 8.08
C GLY A 516 64.06 -6.43 6.61
N ASN A 517 63.09 -7.07 5.98
CA ASN A 517 62.77 -6.91 4.56
C ASN A 517 61.79 -5.76 4.36
N TRP A 518 62.04 -4.91 3.36
CA TRP A 518 61.19 -3.76 3.05
C TRP A 518 60.18 -4.10 1.96
N TYR A 519 58.95 -3.65 2.14
CA TYR A 519 57.85 -3.76 1.19
C TYR A 519 57.19 -2.38 1.05
N PHE A 520 56.62 -2.11 -0.11
CA PHE A 520 55.79 -0.92 -0.30
C PHE A 520 54.43 -1.31 -0.86
N PHE A 521 53.40 -1.15 -0.05
CA PHE A 521 52.01 -1.39 -0.43
C PHE A 521 51.40 -0.13 -1.05
N ASN A 522 50.78 -0.28 -2.21
CA ASN A 522 50.19 0.85 -2.93
C ASN A 522 48.81 1.25 -2.38
N GLN A 523 48.16 2.21 -3.03
CA GLN A 523 46.83 2.71 -2.63
C GLN A 523 45.72 1.66 -2.68
N TYR A 524 45.91 0.57 -3.42
CA TYR A 524 44.98 -0.56 -3.53
C TYR A 524 45.34 -1.72 -2.58
N GLY A 525 46.34 -1.53 -1.70
CA GLY A 525 46.69 -2.46 -0.63
C GLY A 525 47.61 -3.61 -1.02
N TYR A 526 48.05 -3.73 -2.28
CA TYR A 526 49.02 -4.76 -2.68
C TYR A 526 50.45 -4.25 -2.77
N ALA A 527 51.40 -5.14 -2.50
CA ALA A 527 52.84 -4.88 -2.53
C ALA A 527 53.32 -4.62 -3.97
N GLN A 528 54.10 -3.57 -4.14
CA GLN A 528 54.77 -3.26 -5.40
C GLN A 528 55.80 -4.31 -5.76
N THR A 529 55.97 -4.53 -7.06
CA THR A 529 56.99 -5.39 -7.66
C THR A 529 57.71 -4.64 -8.76
N GLY A 530 58.99 -4.95 -8.98
CA GLY A 530 59.84 -4.29 -9.96
C GLY A 530 60.33 -2.91 -9.51
N TRP A 531 60.69 -2.08 -10.48
CA TRP A 531 61.25 -0.75 -10.24
C TRP A 531 60.21 0.22 -9.69
N TYR A 532 60.55 0.92 -8.60
CA TYR A 532 59.72 1.94 -7.97
C TYR A 532 60.53 3.16 -7.58
N GLN A 533 60.03 4.36 -7.89
CA GLN A 533 60.62 5.62 -7.47
C GLN A 533 59.70 6.32 -6.47
N THR A 534 60.25 6.67 -5.31
CA THR A 534 59.55 7.49 -4.31
C THR A 534 59.43 8.95 -4.76
N ALA A 535 58.50 9.69 -4.15
CA ALA A 535 58.38 11.15 -4.35
C ALA A 535 59.67 11.92 -3.99
N ALA A 536 60.48 11.39 -3.07
CA ALA A 536 61.79 11.95 -2.71
C ALA A 536 62.90 11.64 -3.75
N GLY A 537 62.58 10.93 -4.83
CA GLY A 537 63.50 10.59 -5.91
C GLY A 537 64.38 9.36 -5.67
N ASN A 538 64.12 8.59 -4.61
CA ASN A 538 64.85 7.36 -4.30
C ASN A 538 64.27 6.17 -5.06
N TRP A 539 65.14 5.36 -5.65
CA TRP A 539 64.79 4.18 -6.44
C TRP A 539 64.90 2.90 -5.61
N TYR A 540 63.96 1.99 -5.81
CA TYR A 540 63.92 0.65 -5.23
C TYR A 540 63.65 -0.35 -6.35
N TYR A 541 64.12 -1.59 -6.16
CA TYR A 541 63.68 -2.72 -6.97
C TYR A 541 63.06 -3.78 -6.05
N PHE A 542 61.76 -4.00 -6.17
CA PHE A 542 61.03 -5.03 -5.45
C PHE A 542 61.03 -6.33 -6.23
N ASP A 543 61.33 -7.45 -5.57
CA ASP A 543 61.36 -8.77 -6.20
C ASP A 543 60.00 -9.11 -6.84
N PRO A 544 59.96 -9.56 -8.11
CA PRO A 544 58.70 -9.90 -8.78
C PRO A 544 57.90 -11.03 -8.12
N TYR A 545 58.53 -11.92 -7.37
CA TYR A 545 57.87 -13.08 -6.77
C TYR A 545 57.53 -12.87 -5.30
N ASN A 546 58.43 -12.24 -4.56
CA ASN A 546 58.35 -12.12 -3.10
C ASN A 546 58.02 -10.69 -2.64
N ALA A 547 58.01 -9.70 -3.54
CA ALA A 547 57.68 -8.29 -3.31
C ALA A 547 58.52 -7.52 -2.27
N TRP A 548 59.54 -8.14 -1.66
CA TRP A 548 60.55 -7.45 -0.85
C TRP A 548 61.56 -6.67 -1.71
N ALA A 549 62.07 -5.55 -1.19
CA ALA A 549 63.08 -4.73 -1.83
C ALA A 549 64.46 -5.41 -1.80
N GLN A 550 65.15 -5.40 -2.95
CA GLN A 550 66.50 -5.91 -3.10
C GLN A 550 67.51 -5.10 -2.27
N LYS A 551 68.58 -5.77 -1.84
CA LYS A 551 69.68 -5.20 -1.05
C LYS A 551 71.02 -5.67 -1.61
N GLY A 552 72.04 -4.83 -1.51
CA GLY A 552 73.36 -5.13 -2.07
C GLY A 552 73.38 -5.06 -3.59
N TRP A 553 74.32 -5.80 -4.20
CA TRP A 553 74.47 -5.86 -5.66
C TRP A 553 73.32 -6.62 -6.32
N PHE A 554 72.67 -5.99 -7.30
CA PHE A 554 71.59 -6.58 -8.08
C PHE A 554 71.79 -6.29 -9.57
N TRP A 555 71.64 -7.32 -10.39
CA TRP A 555 71.71 -7.21 -11.84
C TRP A 555 70.31 -7.10 -12.44
N SER A 556 70.04 -6.03 -13.19
CA SER A 556 68.75 -5.82 -13.85
C SER A 556 68.95 -5.41 -15.31
N GLY A 557 68.50 -6.26 -16.23
CA GLY A 557 68.57 -6.02 -17.67
C GLY A 557 70.02 -6.02 -18.18
N ALA A 558 70.70 -4.89 -18.06
CA ALA A 558 72.04 -4.66 -18.62
C ALA A 558 73.03 -3.96 -17.68
N ASN A 559 72.63 -3.64 -16.44
CA ASN A 559 73.47 -2.92 -15.49
C ASN A 559 73.43 -3.55 -14.09
N TRP A 560 74.54 -3.42 -13.37
CA TRP A 560 74.61 -3.65 -11.92
C TRP A 560 74.15 -2.40 -11.17
N TYR A 561 73.36 -2.62 -10.14
CA TYR A 561 72.89 -1.61 -9.20
C TYR A 561 73.28 -2.04 -7.79
N TYR A 562 73.64 -1.10 -6.92
CA TYR A 562 73.88 -1.38 -5.52
C TYR A 562 72.82 -0.70 -4.64
N PHE A 563 72.07 -1.52 -3.91
CA PHE A 563 71.03 -1.10 -2.98
C PHE A 563 71.56 -1.11 -1.54
N ASP A 564 71.22 -0.09 -0.77
CA ASP A 564 71.62 0.04 0.64
C ASP A 564 71.20 -1.21 1.46
N PRO A 565 72.12 -1.87 2.18
CA PRO A 565 71.82 -3.09 2.93
C PRO A 565 70.76 -2.93 4.05
N ILE A 566 70.51 -1.70 4.50
CA ILE A 566 69.58 -1.37 5.58
C ILE A 566 68.28 -0.80 5.00
N ASN A 567 68.40 0.22 4.16
CA ASN A 567 67.28 1.03 3.67
C ASN A 567 66.77 0.60 2.30
N ALA A 568 67.48 -0.28 1.58
CA ALA A 568 67.10 -0.86 0.29
C ALA A 568 66.87 0.12 -0.88
N TRP A 569 67.16 1.42 -0.73
CA TRP A 569 67.21 2.36 -1.85
C TRP A 569 68.51 2.24 -2.67
N ALA A 570 68.47 2.54 -3.96
CA ALA A 570 69.63 2.53 -4.84
C ALA A 570 70.55 3.72 -4.52
N LEU A 571 71.86 3.46 -4.39
CA LEU A 571 72.84 4.52 -4.22
C LEU A 571 73.10 5.23 -5.56
N LYS A 572 72.99 6.56 -5.57
CA LYS A 572 73.26 7.40 -6.76
C LYS A 572 74.75 7.36 -7.11
N GLY A 573 75.08 7.07 -8.38
CA GLY A 573 76.44 7.23 -8.92
C GLY A 573 77.25 5.94 -9.13
N LEU A 574 76.72 4.75 -8.84
CA LEU A 574 77.41 3.46 -9.04
C LEU A 574 76.89 2.70 -10.27
N SER A 575 76.90 3.35 -11.44
CA SER A 575 76.87 2.64 -12.72
C SER A 575 78.31 2.31 -13.14
N MET A 576 79.00 1.44 -12.41
CA MET A 576 80.36 1.05 -12.76
C MET A 576 80.60 -0.41 -12.43
N LEU A 577 80.39 -1.27 -13.43
CA LEU A 577 81.27 -2.38 -13.82
C LEU A 577 80.54 -3.20 -14.89
N LYS A 578 80.84 -2.89 -16.15
CA LYS A 578 80.77 -3.91 -17.21
C LYS A 578 81.99 -4.81 -16.95
N TRP A 579 81.74 -6.02 -16.45
CA TRP A 579 82.76 -7.07 -16.44
C TRP A 579 82.85 -7.69 -17.83
#